data_AF-A0A497EKC6-F1
#
_entry.id   AF-A0A497EKC6-F1
#
_cell.length_a   1.000
_cell.length_b   1.000
_cell.length_c   1.000
_cell.angle_alpha   90.00
_cell.angle_beta   90.00
_cell.angle_gamma   90.00
#
_symmetry.space_group_name_H-M   'P 1'
#
loop_
_entity.id
_entity.type
_entity.pdbx_description
1 polymer ?
#
loop_
_entity_poly.entity_id
_entity_poly.type
_entity_poly.pdbx_seq_one_letter_code
_entity_poly.pdbx_strand_id
1 'polypeptide(L)'
;MGEEEERITVAPMLLFRLREMLIDYFEALASGIVSTDFYRREIAGISVGRINASSWSPSRVVVVDGGSNVVSMNAGFLGVCSAVAVVFEGNRVSGRIIGEPELVPDSPRDLVVFEVLDQVMCVLDKLREAKVFETALRALEEFDPELLVIDGPLMPYGALAKMPTGTLYE
;
A
#
# COMPACT_ATOMS: atom_id res chain seq x y z
N MET A 1 -17.68 29.91 -23.91
CA MET A 1 -18.08 28.66 -23.25
C MET A 1 -17.08 28.44 -22.15
N GLY A 2 -17.47 28.66 -20.90
CA GLY A 2 -16.61 28.43 -19.74
C GLY A 2 -16.77 26.99 -19.28
N GLU A 3 -15.66 26.30 -19.06
CA GLU A 3 -15.62 24.97 -18.47
C GLU A 3 -16.01 25.09 -16.98
N GLU A 4 -17.07 24.38 -16.58
CA GLU A 4 -17.42 24.25 -15.16
C GLU A 4 -16.42 23.29 -14.51
N GLU A 5 -15.53 23.81 -13.67
CA GLU A 5 -14.71 23.01 -12.77
C GLU A 5 -15.61 22.26 -11.78
N GLU A 6 -15.69 20.94 -11.94
CA GLU A 6 -16.37 20.04 -11.02
C GLU A 6 -15.56 19.98 -9.70
N ARG A 7 -15.94 20.81 -8.73
CA ARG A 7 -15.34 20.80 -7.39
C ARG A 7 -15.81 19.58 -6.62
N ILE A 8 -14.99 18.54 -6.56
CA ILE A 8 -15.18 17.41 -5.66
C ILE A 8 -15.03 17.89 -4.21
N THR A 9 -16.15 18.27 -3.58
CA THR A 9 -16.17 18.55 -2.14
C THR A 9 -16.39 17.25 -1.39
N VAL A 10 -15.34 16.73 -0.75
CA VAL A 10 -15.47 15.59 0.15
C VAL A 10 -16.31 16.05 1.35
N ALA A 11 -17.48 15.44 1.54
CA ALA A 11 -18.38 15.80 2.64
C ALA A 11 -17.63 15.60 3.98
N PRO A 12 -17.33 16.68 4.73
CA PRO A 12 -16.50 16.58 5.95
C PRO A 12 -17.10 15.63 6.98
N MET A 13 -18.42 15.46 6.95
CA MET A 13 -19.15 14.58 7.84
C MET A 13 -19.00 13.10 7.53
N LEU A 14 -18.78 12.76 6.26
CA LEU A 14 -18.45 11.39 5.84
C LEU A 14 -17.06 11.01 6.36
N LEU A 15 -16.09 11.92 6.23
CA LEU A 15 -14.73 11.72 6.75
C LEU A 15 -14.71 11.59 8.27
N PHE A 16 -15.52 12.38 8.97
CA PHE A 16 -15.65 12.31 10.42
C PHE A 16 -16.21 10.95 10.88
N ARG A 17 -17.32 10.50 10.25
CA ARG A 17 -17.94 9.18 10.53
C ARG A 17 -16.97 8.01 10.27
N LEU A 18 -16.23 8.06 9.15
CA LEU A 18 -15.23 7.04 8.82
C LEU A 18 -14.11 6.98 9.86
N ARG A 19 -13.69 8.13 10.39
CA ARG A 19 -12.68 8.21 11.44
C ARG A 19 -13.18 7.60 12.75
N GLU A 20 -14.40 7.90 13.18
CA GLU A 20 -14.99 7.30 14.38
C GLU A 20 -15.05 5.78 14.26
N MET A 21 -15.55 5.25 13.14
CA MET A 21 -15.64 3.80 12.93
C MET A 21 -14.27 3.10 12.96
N LEU A 22 -13.23 3.75 12.44
CA LEU A 22 -11.88 3.21 12.47
C LEU A 22 -11.29 3.26 13.87
N ILE A 23 -11.51 4.34 14.62
CA ILE A 23 -11.06 4.48 16.01
C ILE A 23 -11.72 3.38 16.86
N ASP A 24 -13.03 3.20 16.76
CA ASP A 24 -13.77 2.16 17.50
C ASP A 24 -13.24 0.75 17.18
N TYR A 25 -12.94 0.48 15.92
CA TYR A 25 -12.34 -0.79 15.50
C TYR A 25 -10.96 -1.02 16.11
N PHE A 26 -10.11 0.01 16.14
CA PHE A 26 -8.77 -0.09 16.74
C PHE A 26 -8.80 -0.17 18.25
N GLU A 27 -9.74 0.50 18.92
CA GLU A 27 -9.97 0.36 20.36
C GLU A 27 -10.47 -1.04 20.71
N ALA A 28 -11.33 -1.64 19.90
CA ALA A 28 -11.76 -3.03 20.05
C ALA A 28 -10.59 -4.02 19.86
N LEU A 29 -9.72 -3.77 18.87
CA LEU A 29 -8.50 -4.56 18.66
C LEU A 29 -7.51 -4.41 19.81
N ALA A 30 -7.27 -3.19 20.27
CA ALA A 30 -6.35 -2.90 21.35
C ALA A 30 -6.86 -3.48 22.68
N SER A 31 -8.15 -3.36 22.99
CA SER A 31 -8.74 -3.98 24.17
C SER A 31 -8.74 -5.51 24.12
N GLY A 32 -8.76 -6.12 22.93
CA GLY A 32 -8.53 -7.56 22.73
C GLY A 32 -7.07 -8.01 22.86
N ILE A 33 -6.11 -7.11 22.63
CA ILE A 33 -4.66 -7.40 22.64
C ILE A 33 -4.01 -7.13 24.01
N VAL A 34 -4.61 -6.28 24.86
CA VAL A 34 -3.98 -5.82 26.12
C VAL A 34 -4.04 -6.82 27.29
N SER A 35 -4.72 -7.98 27.19
CA SER A 35 -4.66 -9.01 28.25
C SER A 35 -3.58 -10.08 28.00
N THR A 36 -2.36 -9.67 27.71
CA THR A 36 -1.21 -10.57 27.47
C THR A 36 -0.87 -11.44 28.70
N ASP A 37 -1.32 -11.06 29.90
CA ASP A 37 -1.13 -11.83 31.14
C ASP A 37 -2.25 -12.83 31.45
N PHE A 38 -3.43 -12.71 30.84
CA PHE A 38 -4.54 -13.67 31.03
C PHE A 38 -4.31 -14.95 30.21
N TYR A 39 -3.79 -14.81 28.98
CA TYR A 39 -3.50 -15.92 28.07
C TYR A 39 -2.46 -16.92 28.61
N ARG A 40 -1.54 -16.48 29.48
CA ARG A 40 -0.45 -17.35 29.96
C ARG A 40 -0.87 -18.36 31.03
N ARG A 41 -1.97 -18.12 31.76
CA ARG A 41 -2.38 -19.01 32.87
C ARG A 41 -3.48 -20.00 32.50
N GLU A 42 -4.40 -19.67 31.59
CA GLU A 42 -5.47 -20.62 31.19
C GLU A 42 -5.05 -21.59 30.07
N ILE A 43 -4.01 -21.29 29.29
CA ILE A 43 -3.55 -22.15 28.19
C ILE A 43 -2.63 -23.29 28.66
N ALA A 44 -2.34 -23.38 29.97
CA ALA A 44 -1.62 -24.53 30.52
C ALA A 44 -2.48 -25.82 30.59
N GLY A 45 -3.81 -25.71 30.44
CA GLY A 45 -4.74 -26.85 30.52
C GLY A 45 -5.50 -27.17 29.23
N ILE A 46 -5.43 -26.32 28.20
CA ILE A 46 -6.13 -26.55 26.94
C ILE A 46 -5.15 -27.27 26.01
N SER A 47 -5.24 -28.60 25.97
CA SER A 47 -4.75 -29.33 24.81
C SER A 47 -5.46 -28.77 23.58
N VAL A 48 -4.76 -27.92 22.82
CA VAL A 48 -5.26 -27.38 21.55
C VAL A 48 -5.52 -28.59 20.67
N GLY A 49 -6.81 -28.95 20.53
CA GLY A 49 -7.22 -30.03 19.67
C GLY A 49 -6.59 -29.83 18.29
N ARG A 50 -6.05 -30.91 17.72
CA ARG A 50 -5.56 -30.88 16.34
C ARG A 50 -6.70 -30.40 15.45
N ILE A 51 -6.68 -29.13 15.07
CA ILE A 51 -7.44 -28.65 13.94
C ILE A 51 -6.84 -29.40 12.76
N ASN A 52 -7.58 -30.39 12.23
CA ASN A 52 -7.34 -30.91 10.90
C ASN A 52 -7.66 -29.78 9.91
N ALA A 53 -6.82 -28.74 9.90
CA ALA A 53 -6.79 -27.81 8.80
C ALA A 53 -6.26 -28.64 7.64
N SER A 54 -7.16 -29.02 6.72
CA SER A 54 -6.74 -29.42 5.39
C SER A 54 -5.71 -28.40 4.93
N SER A 55 -4.50 -28.84 4.60
CA SER A 55 -3.44 -27.97 4.11
C SER A 55 -3.93 -27.33 2.81
N TRP A 56 -4.53 -26.14 2.90
CA TRP A 56 -4.88 -25.37 1.72
C TRP A 56 -3.55 -24.91 1.10
N SER A 57 -3.33 -25.34 -0.13
CA SER A 57 -2.17 -24.96 -0.93
C SER A 57 -2.71 -24.27 -2.16
N PRO A 58 -2.60 -22.93 -2.27
CA PRO A 58 -3.11 -22.22 -3.43
C PRO A 58 -2.40 -22.73 -4.70
N SER A 59 -3.18 -23.07 -5.72
CA SER A 59 -2.59 -23.59 -6.98
C SER A 59 -2.02 -22.46 -7.83
N ARG A 60 -2.68 -21.29 -7.80
CA ARG A 60 -2.30 -20.06 -8.49
C ARG A 60 -2.05 -18.94 -7.49
N VAL A 61 -0.81 -18.48 -7.45
CA VAL A 61 -0.35 -17.39 -6.58
C VAL A 61 0.15 -16.26 -7.45
N VAL A 62 -0.23 -15.03 -7.13
CA VAL A 62 0.34 -13.83 -7.75
C VAL A 62 1.11 -13.05 -6.70
N VAL A 63 2.32 -12.65 -7.04
CA VAL A 63 3.16 -11.78 -6.19
C VAL A 63 3.37 -10.46 -6.93
N VAL A 64 3.16 -9.34 -6.25
CA VAL A 64 3.28 -8.00 -6.83
C VAL A 64 4.25 -7.17 -6.01
N ASP A 65 5.16 -6.50 -6.71
CA ASP A 65 6.15 -5.61 -6.12
C ASP A 65 6.41 -4.40 -7.03
N GLY A 66 6.86 -3.29 -6.43
CA GLY A 66 7.12 -2.02 -7.07
C GLY A 66 8.59 -1.63 -7.01
N GLY A 67 9.10 -1.06 -8.10
CA GLY A 67 10.44 -0.49 -8.18
C GLY A 67 10.38 0.99 -8.52
N SER A 68 11.27 1.77 -7.92
CA SER A 68 11.49 3.17 -8.30
C SER A 68 12.98 3.50 -8.34
N ASN A 69 13.34 4.49 -9.15
CA ASN A 69 14.70 5.00 -9.24
C ASN A 69 14.68 6.49 -9.62
N VAL A 70 15.76 7.21 -9.29
CA VAL A 70 15.96 8.61 -9.67
C VAL A 70 17.24 8.74 -10.48
N VAL A 71 17.13 9.39 -11.62
CA VAL A 71 18.24 9.76 -12.49
C VAL A 71 18.56 11.23 -12.27
N SER A 72 19.79 11.53 -11.84
CA SER A 72 20.28 12.90 -11.72
C SER A 72 20.70 13.44 -13.09
N MET A 73 20.20 14.63 -13.43
CA MET A 73 20.47 15.31 -14.71
C MET A 73 20.98 16.74 -14.45
N ASN A 74 21.62 17.34 -15.45
CA ASN A 74 22.06 18.75 -15.34
C ASN A 74 20.91 19.73 -15.10
N ALA A 75 19.69 19.36 -15.50
CA ALA A 75 18.49 20.19 -15.42
C ALA A 75 17.63 19.92 -14.17
N GLY A 76 17.99 18.93 -13.35
CA GLY A 76 17.19 18.48 -12.20
C GLY A 76 17.19 16.97 -12.03
N PHE A 77 16.18 16.44 -11.35
CA PHE A 77 16.04 15.01 -11.08
C PHE A 77 14.85 14.42 -11.85
N LEU A 78 15.07 13.29 -12.49
CA LEU A 78 14.02 12.51 -13.17
C LEU A 78 13.79 11.20 -12.42
N GLY A 79 12.64 11.08 -11.80
CA GLY A 79 12.13 9.86 -11.21
C GLY A 79 11.48 8.93 -12.23
N VAL A 80 11.63 7.64 -12.02
CA VAL A 80 10.90 6.59 -12.72
C VAL A 80 10.40 5.55 -11.71
N CYS A 81 9.14 5.11 -11.85
CA CYS A 81 8.61 3.99 -11.09
C CYS A 81 7.74 3.07 -11.96
N SER A 82 7.69 1.79 -11.59
CA SER A 82 6.84 0.78 -12.21
C SER A 82 6.59 -0.34 -11.20
N ALA A 83 5.63 -1.21 -11.49
CA ALA A 83 5.33 -2.39 -10.69
C ALA A 83 5.22 -3.63 -11.59
N VAL A 84 5.48 -4.79 -11.02
CA VAL A 84 5.44 -6.07 -11.71
C VAL A 84 4.64 -7.06 -10.89
N ALA A 85 3.69 -7.74 -11.53
CA ALA A 85 3.07 -8.94 -10.99
C ALA A 85 3.70 -10.17 -11.63
N VAL A 86 4.05 -11.17 -10.83
CA VAL A 86 4.53 -12.47 -11.28
C VAL A 86 3.52 -13.54 -10.85
N VAL A 87 3.09 -14.33 -11.81
CA VAL A 87 2.10 -15.39 -11.62
C VAL A 87 2.83 -16.72 -11.47
N PHE A 88 2.52 -17.44 -10.40
CA PHE A 88 3.03 -18.76 -10.08
C PHE A 88 1.89 -19.78 -10.16
N GLU A 89 2.12 -20.86 -10.89
CA GLU A 89 1.27 -22.05 -10.87
C GLU A 89 2.11 -23.24 -10.38
N GLY A 90 1.84 -23.67 -9.15
CA GLY A 90 2.74 -24.58 -8.43
C GLY A 90 4.15 -23.99 -8.27
N ASN A 91 5.16 -24.70 -8.79
CA ASN A 91 6.57 -24.30 -8.69
C ASN A 91 7.12 -23.60 -9.96
N ARG A 92 6.26 -23.04 -10.80
CA ARG A 92 6.65 -22.43 -12.07
C ARG A 92 6.05 -21.05 -12.21
N VAL A 93 6.82 -20.13 -12.81
CA VAL A 93 6.29 -18.85 -13.29
C VAL A 93 5.50 -19.11 -14.57
N SER A 94 4.20 -18.84 -14.53
CA SER A 94 3.28 -19.02 -15.66
C SER A 94 3.05 -17.72 -16.44
N GLY A 95 3.26 -16.57 -15.81
CA GLY A 95 3.01 -15.27 -16.43
C GLY A 95 3.58 -14.10 -15.65
N ARG A 96 3.47 -12.91 -16.25
CA ARG A 96 3.79 -11.65 -15.60
C ARG A 96 3.00 -10.49 -16.21
N ILE A 97 2.65 -9.51 -15.39
CA ILE A 97 2.18 -8.20 -15.84
C ILE A 97 3.26 -7.19 -15.50
N ILE A 98 3.58 -6.33 -16.47
CA ILE A 98 4.43 -5.17 -16.25
C ILE A 98 3.52 -3.95 -16.29
N GLY A 99 3.48 -3.21 -15.18
CA GLY A 99 2.79 -1.92 -15.09
C GLY A 99 3.49 -0.89 -15.97
N GLU A 100 2.69 -0.02 -16.60
CA GLU A 100 3.27 1.07 -17.40
C GLU A 100 4.15 1.96 -16.52
N PRO A 101 5.39 2.25 -16.94
CA PRO A 101 6.29 3.06 -16.16
C PRO A 101 5.77 4.50 -16.10
N GLU A 102 5.84 5.09 -14.92
CA GLU A 102 5.56 6.52 -14.71
C GLU A 102 6.85 7.30 -14.49
N LEU A 103 6.85 8.54 -14.99
CA LEU A 103 7.94 9.49 -14.86
C LEU A 103 7.53 10.62 -13.94
N VAL A 104 8.47 11.09 -13.12
CA VAL A 104 8.29 12.23 -12.22
C VAL A 104 9.47 13.19 -12.37
N PRO A 105 9.27 14.40 -12.89
CA PRO A 105 8.06 14.89 -13.53
C PRO A 105 7.75 14.16 -14.84
N ASP A 106 6.48 14.19 -15.24
CA ASP A 106 5.98 13.67 -16.52
C ASP A 106 6.34 14.56 -17.72
N SER A 107 6.57 15.85 -17.46
CA SER A 107 7.03 16.84 -18.44
C SER A 107 8.48 17.29 -18.18
N PRO A 108 9.36 17.33 -19.21
CA PRO A 108 10.73 17.80 -19.07
C PRO A 108 10.86 19.25 -18.58
N ARG A 109 9.82 20.07 -18.77
CA ARG A 109 9.84 21.48 -18.34
C ARG A 109 9.81 21.62 -16.83
N ASP A 110 9.29 20.61 -16.13
CA ASP A 110 9.08 20.63 -14.70
C ASP A 110 10.26 20.04 -13.93
N LEU A 111 11.33 19.63 -14.63
CA LEU A 111 12.57 19.15 -14.01
C LEU A 111 13.18 20.19 -13.07
N VAL A 112 12.99 21.48 -13.38
CA VAL A 112 13.45 22.59 -12.54
C VAL A 112 12.63 22.78 -11.28
N VAL A 113 11.41 22.23 -11.21
CA VAL A 113 10.51 22.35 -10.04
C VAL A 113 10.99 21.45 -8.90
N PHE A 114 11.66 20.35 -9.24
CA PHE A 114 12.22 19.39 -8.28
C PHE A 114 13.71 19.68 -8.07
N GLU A 115 14.00 20.74 -7.31
CA GLU A 115 15.38 21.16 -7.03
C GLU A 115 16.09 20.19 -6.07
N VAL A 116 15.35 19.41 -5.28
CA VAL A 116 15.90 18.51 -4.24
C VAL A 116 15.47 17.07 -4.47
N LEU A 117 16.43 16.14 -4.41
CA LEU A 117 16.21 14.69 -4.55
C LEU A 117 15.08 14.16 -3.67
N ASP A 118 15.01 14.59 -2.42
CA ASP A 118 13.99 14.16 -1.44
C ASP A 118 12.55 14.47 -1.89
N GLN A 119 12.36 15.55 -2.65
CA GLN A 119 11.04 15.92 -3.16
C GLN A 119 10.58 14.92 -4.23
N VAL A 120 11.47 14.53 -5.14
CA VAL A 120 11.17 13.50 -6.17
C VAL A 120 10.94 12.16 -5.51
N MET A 121 11.80 11.77 -4.57
CA MET A 121 11.67 10.48 -3.86
C MET A 121 10.33 10.37 -3.12
N CYS A 122 9.88 11.43 -2.45
CA CYS A 122 8.61 11.42 -1.73
C CYS A 122 7.39 11.23 -2.66
N VAL A 123 7.44 11.78 -3.87
CA VAL A 123 6.39 11.58 -4.88
C VAL A 123 6.49 10.18 -5.47
N LEU A 124 7.69 9.73 -5.83
CA LEU A 124 7.94 8.41 -6.38
C LEU A 124 7.51 7.29 -5.45
N ASP A 125 7.75 7.39 -4.15
CA ASP A 125 7.33 6.36 -3.20
C ASP A 125 5.81 6.19 -3.25
N LYS A 126 5.04 7.29 -3.23
CA LYS A 126 3.58 7.23 -3.29
C LYS A 126 3.07 6.68 -4.62
N LEU A 127 3.67 7.09 -5.73
CA LEU A 127 3.31 6.57 -7.05
C LEU A 127 3.68 5.10 -7.19
N ARG A 128 4.84 4.67 -6.68
CA ARG A 128 5.25 3.26 -6.64
C ARG A 128 4.22 2.42 -5.89
N GLU A 129 3.81 2.84 -4.69
CA GLU A 129 2.76 2.14 -3.94
C GLU A 129 1.45 2.08 -4.73
N ALA A 130 1.02 3.18 -5.34
CA ALA A 130 -0.19 3.20 -6.17
C ALA A 130 -0.08 2.23 -7.37
N LYS A 131 1.07 2.19 -8.04
CA LYS A 131 1.33 1.28 -9.17
C LYS A 131 1.29 -0.18 -8.77
N VAL A 132 1.73 -0.52 -7.57
CA VAL A 132 1.61 -1.88 -7.03
C VAL A 132 0.15 -2.29 -6.94
N PHE A 133 -0.72 -1.43 -6.40
CA PHE A 133 -2.16 -1.71 -6.32
C PHE A 133 -2.84 -1.75 -7.69
N GLU A 134 -2.52 -0.83 -8.61
CA GLU A 134 -3.04 -0.88 -10.00
C GLU A 134 -2.66 -2.19 -10.69
N THR A 135 -1.41 -2.62 -10.53
CA THR A 135 -0.90 -3.85 -11.13
C THR A 135 -1.54 -5.08 -10.48
N ALA A 136 -1.78 -5.04 -9.17
CA ALA A 136 -2.49 -6.07 -8.44
C ALA A 136 -3.95 -6.22 -8.90
N LEU A 137 -4.67 -5.12 -9.11
CA LEU A 137 -6.04 -5.14 -9.65
C LEU A 137 -6.08 -5.78 -11.03
N ARG A 138 -5.17 -5.38 -11.94
CA ARG A 138 -5.05 -6.00 -13.26
C ARG A 138 -4.77 -7.51 -13.16
N ALA A 139 -3.94 -7.92 -12.21
CA ALA A 139 -3.63 -9.33 -12.01
C ALA A 139 -4.82 -10.14 -11.49
N LEU A 140 -5.68 -9.53 -10.65
CA LEU A 140 -6.93 -10.15 -10.22
C LEU A 140 -7.87 -10.38 -11.41
N GLU A 141 -8.00 -9.38 -12.29
CA GLU A 141 -8.88 -9.46 -13.47
C GLU A 141 -8.37 -10.45 -14.52
N GLU A 142 -7.06 -10.49 -14.78
CA GLU A 142 -6.48 -11.32 -15.85
C GLU A 142 -6.23 -12.77 -15.42
N PHE A 143 -5.85 -13.00 -14.16
CA PHE A 143 -5.37 -14.31 -13.71
C PHE A 143 -6.25 -14.99 -12.68
N ASP A 144 -7.19 -14.31 -12.01
CA ASP A 144 -8.04 -14.88 -10.96
C ASP A 144 -7.24 -15.77 -9.95
N PRO A 145 -6.29 -15.18 -9.21
CA PRO A 145 -5.43 -15.92 -8.30
C PRO A 145 -6.15 -16.35 -7.02
N GLU A 146 -5.78 -17.52 -6.50
CA GLU A 146 -6.27 -18.00 -5.20
C GLU A 146 -5.60 -17.27 -4.03
N LEU A 147 -4.37 -16.79 -4.25
CA LEU A 147 -3.61 -16.00 -3.29
C LEU A 147 -2.90 -14.86 -4.02
N LEU A 148 -3.15 -13.63 -3.56
CA LEU A 148 -2.42 -12.44 -3.98
C LEU A 148 -1.51 -11.99 -2.83
N VAL A 149 -0.22 -11.88 -3.12
CA VAL A 149 0.80 -11.38 -2.20
C VAL A 149 1.29 -10.04 -2.71
N ILE A 150 1.22 -9.02 -1.87
CA ILE A 150 1.68 -7.67 -2.18
C ILE A 150 2.85 -7.38 -1.26
N ASP A 151 3.98 -6.96 -1.82
CA ASP A 151 5.10 -6.48 -1.01
C ASP A 151 4.79 -5.06 -0.51
N GLY A 152 4.59 -4.92 0.81
CA GLY A 152 4.23 -3.67 1.45
C GLY A 152 3.08 -3.80 2.46
N PRO A 153 2.89 -2.80 3.33
CA PRO A 153 1.76 -2.77 4.25
C PRO A 153 0.43 -2.57 3.51
N LEU A 154 -0.64 -3.19 4.02
CA LEU A 154 -2.02 -2.95 3.55
C LEU A 154 -2.41 -1.46 3.56
N MET A 155 -1.80 -0.67 4.46
CA MET A 155 -1.93 0.78 4.48
C MET A 155 -0.59 1.44 4.15
N PRO A 156 -0.49 2.23 3.07
CA PRO A 156 0.72 2.98 2.75
C PRO A 156 1.13 3.90 3.91
N TYR A 157 2.43 4.05 4.14
CA TYR A 157 2.97 4.85 5.25
C TYR A 157 2.54 6.34 5.26
N GLY A 158 2.01 6.86 4.14
CA GLY A 158 1.44 8.21 4.02
C GLY A 158 -0.07 8.32 4.27
N ALA A 159 -0.80 7.20 4.38
CA ALA A 159 -2.24 7.19 4.63
C ALA A 159 -2.60 7.54 6.08
N LEU A 160 -1.68 7.24 7.01
CA LEU A 160 -1.75 7.72 8.38
C LEU A 160 -1.10 9.10 8.42
N ALA A 161 -1.91 10.16 8.48
CA ALA A 161 -1.40 11.51 8.70
C ALA A 161 -0.48 11.50 9.92
N LYS A 162 0.80 11.86 9.75
CA LYS A 162 1.67 12.14 10.89
C LYS A 162 1.01 13.24 11.71
N MET A 163 0.69 12.95 12.97
CA MET A 163 0.34 13.99 13.93
C MET A 163 1.47 15.02 13.90
N PRO A 164 1.20 16.31 13.63
CA PRO A 164 2.21 17.32 13.84
C PRO A 164 2.55 17.28 15.32
N THR A 165 3.74 16.77 15.65
CA THR A 165 4.33 16.98 16.98
C THR A 165 4.57 18.47 17.08
N GLY A 166 3.55 19.18 17.59
CA GLY A 166 3.72 20.54 18.04
C GLY A 166 4.86 20.56 19.03
N THR A 167 5.87 21.36 18.73
CA THR A 167 6.77 21.93 19.73
C THR A 167 5.91 22.53 20.83
N LEU A 168 5.74 21.79 21.92
CA LEU A 168 5.40 22.35 23.22
C LEU A 168 6.65 23.10 23.68
N TYR A 169 6.73 24.38 23.31
CA TYR A 169 7.50 25.35 24.09
C TYR A 169 6.60 25.80 25.23
N GLU A 170 6.87 25.29 26.42
CA GLU A 170 6.84 26.05 27.68
C GLU A 170 8.13 25.74 28.45
#